data_AF-A0A1R3G8X8-F1
#
_entry.id   AF-A0A1R3G8X8-F1
#
_cell.length_a   1.000
_cell.length_b   1.000
_cell.length_c   1.000
_cell.angle_alpha   90.00
_cell.angle_beta   90.00
_cell.angle_gamma   90.00
#
_symmetry.space_group_name_H-M   'P 1'
#
loop_
_entity.id
_entity.type
_entity.pdbx_description
1 polymer ?
#
loop_
_entity_poly.entity_id
_entity_poly.type
_entity_poly.pdbx_seq_one_letter_code
_entity_poly.pdbx_strand_id
1 'polypeptide(L)'
;MDKACNAVEQKVPEAGIGIEKFLQGKAILITGATGFLGKAIVEKILRTSPNVSKIYLLIRAKDKEVAMQRLKTEVLEAELFKCVKDKYGEGYEGFMMSKLVPVVGNVSQSDLGMEQDLAIAIKKNVHIIVNSAAVTSFFPRYDDIIDINAMGPYNLMGFAKKCSKLELFLHLSTAYVSLPRPKTIMEEMLSMANITERDAYLNYNNYKSLVRFLPAVMLENEMKLIADCKKNFADPALASKELSELGLKRANKFGWPNTYTFVKAMGEMIIDSIREDVPVVIMRPALVEGTYNEPFPGRIEGFKGLDPLAISNGQGKLMGFIGTLDVVLDVVTWLLMRAWQQCQCMA
;
A
#
# COMPACT_ATOMS: atom_id res chain seq x y z
N MET A 1 -43.04 25.83 3.48
CA MET A 1 -42.58 25.80 4.89
C MET A 1 -41.34 24.95 4.92
N ASP A 2 -40.23 25.56 4.50
CA ASP A 2 -38.93 24.91 4.38
C ASP A 2 -38.28 24.85 5.75
N LYS A 3 -38.05 23.63 6.25
CA LYS A 3 -37.16 23.42 7.40
C LYS A 3 -35.73 23.37 6.87
N ALA A 4 -35.06 24.51 6.94
CA ALA A 4 -33.62 24.61 6.80
C ALA A 4 -32.94 23.70 7.83
N CYS A 5 -32.17 22.72 7.36
CA CYS A 5 -31.19 22.02 8.18
C CYS A 5 -30.10 23.04 8.55
N ASN A 6 -30.13 23.53 9.78
CA ASN A 6 -29.03 24.28 10.36
C ASN A 6 -27.83 23.34 10.49
N ALA A 7 -26.93 23.40 9.51
CA ALA A 7 -25.59 22.85 9.64
C ALA A 7 -24.87 23.64 10.76
N VAL A 8 -24.44 22.92 11.79
CA VAL A 8 -23.60 23.49 12.84
C VAL A 8 -22.27 23.85 12.19
N GLU A 9 -22.04 25.14 11.95
CA GLU A 9 -20.72 25.66 11.62
C GLU A 9 -19.80 25.47 12.84
N GLN A 10 -19.07 24.35 12.86
CA GLN A 10 -17.95 24.19 13.76
C GLN A 10 -16.83 25.15 13.33
N LYS A 11 -16.51 26.13 14.17
CA LYS A 11 -15.31 26.96 14.02
C LYS A 11 -14.07 26.05 14.12
N VAL A 12 -13.37 25.91 12.99
CA VAL A 12 -12.15 25.10 12.82
C VAL A 12 -10.95 25.87 13.41
N PRO A 13 -10.13 25.30 14.31
CA PRO A 13 -8.90 25.94 14.77
C PRO A 13 -7.82 25.96 13.68
N GLU A 14 -7.06 27.06 13.62
CA GLU A 14 -6.15 27.40 12.51
C GLU A 14 -4.91 26.49 12.35
N ALA A 15 -4.67 25.51 13.24
CA ALA A 15 -3.46 24.70 13.26
C ALA A 15 -3.78 23.20 13.51
N GLY A 16 -4.01 22.42 12.44
CA GLY A 16 -4.33 20.98 12.49
C GLY A 16 -3.32 20.10 13.27
N ILE A 17 -3.47 18.76 13.28
CA ILE A 17 -2.74 17.85 14.21
C ILE A 17 -1.22 17.72 14.00
N GLY A 18 -0.60 18.55 13.16
CA GLY A 18 0.85 18.66 13.05
C GLY A 18 1.55 17.71 12.09
N ILE A 19 0.85 17.09 11.12
CA ILE A 19 1.49 16.22 10.12
C ILE A 19 2.55 16.97 9.31
N GLU A 20 2.25 18.19 8.87
CA GLU A 20 3.22 19.01 8.12
C GLU A 20 4.47 19.31 8.96
N LYS A 21 4.28 19.61 10.25
CA LYS A 21 5.37 19.82 11.21
C LYS A 21 6.18 18.55 11.43
N PHE A 22 5.53 17.38 11.51
CA PHE A 22 6.19 16.09 11.66
C PHE A 22 7.09 15.77 10.46
N LEU A 23 6.66 16.10 9.24
CA LEU A 23 7.42 15.81 8.01
C LEU A 23 8.60 16.75 7.75
N GLN A 24 8.67 17.90 8.43
CA GLN A 24 9.76 18.87 8.24
C GLN A 24 11.12 18.23 8.52
N GLY A 25 12.05 18.36 7.57
CA GLY A 25 13.41 17.82 7.67
C GLY A 25 13.50 16.28 7.62
N LYS A 26 12.38 15.55 7.55
CA LYS A 26 12.39 14.09 7.51
C LYS A 26 12.85 13.61 6.14
N ALA A 27 13.58 12.50 6.14
CA ALA A 27 13.86 11.74 4.94
C ALA A 27 12.95 10.50 4.88
N ILE A 28 12.39 10.23 3.71
CA ILE A 28 11.32 9.25 3.53
C ILE A 28 11.74 8.24 2.47
N LEU A 29 11.59 6.95 2.74
CA LEU A 29 11.71 5.89 1.73
C LEU A 29 10.32 5.42 1.34
N ILE A 30 9.97 5.48 0.05
CA ILE A 30 8.67 5.06 -0.46
C ILE A 30 8.86 3.95 -1.49
N THR A 31 8.22 2.80 -1.27
CA THR A 31 8.10 1.74 -2.28
C THR A 31 6.80 1.90 -3.06
N GLY A 32 6.78 1.51 -4.34
CA GLY A 32 5.56 1.63 -5.16
C GLY A 32 5.19 3.07 -5.51
N ALA A 33 6.16 3.99 -5.45
CA ALA A 33 5.96 5.43 -5.72
C ALA A 33 5.51 5.74 -7.16
N THR A 34 5.75 4.84 -8.11
CA THR A 34 5.22 5.00 -9.47
C THR A 34 3.81 4.45 -9.65
N GLY A 35 3.31 3.69 -8.67
CA GLY A 35 1.94 3.21 -8.63
C GLY A 35 0.94 4.31 -8.22
N PHE A 36 -0.35 4.02 -8.36
CA PHE A 36 -1.42 5.03 -8.19
C PHE A 36 -1.37 5.76 -6.84
N LEU A 37 -1.37 5.00 -5.75
CA LEU A 37 -1.46 5.53 -4.39
C LEU A 37 -0.11 6.06 -3.88
N GLY A 38 0.99 5.35 -4.13
CA GLY A 38 2.33 5.80 -3.76
C GLY A 38 2.67 7.15 -4.41
N LYS A 39 2.30 7.33 -5.68
CA LYS A 39 2.47 8.60 -6.40
C LYS A 39 1.66 9.73 -5.78
N ALA A 40 0.41 9.45 -5.38
CA ALA A 40 -0.45 10.42 -4.71
C ALA A 40 0.11 10.85 -3.34
N ILE A 41 0.72 9.93 -2.59
CA ILE A 41 1.42 10.26 -1.34
C ILE A 41 2.59 11.22 -1.62
N VAL A 42 3.40 10.93 -2.66
CA VAL A 42 4.51 11.81 -3.06
C VAL A 42 4.00 13.21 -3.41
N GLU A 43 2.95 13.30 -4.24
CA GLU A 43 2.35 14.59 -4.61
C GLU A 43 1.88 15.37 -3.38
N LYS A 44 1.10 14.74 -2.49
CA LYS A 44 0.57 15.39 -1.29
C LYS A 44 1.68 15.94 -0.42
N ILE A 45 2.73 15.15 -0.19
CA ILE A 45 3.90 15.58 0.60
C ILE A 45 4.58 16.78 -0.07
N LEU A 46 4.84 16.75 -1.38
CA LEU A 46 5.53 17.84 -2.06
C LEU A 46 4.68 19.12 -2.14
N ARG A 47 3.36 18.99 -2.29
CA ARG A 47 2.44 20.14 -2.34
C ARG A 47 2.28 20.82 -0.99
N THR A 48 2.15 20.05 0.09
CA THR A 48 1.78 20.55 1.44
C THR A 48 2.94 20.60 2.42
N SER A 49 4.00 19.83 2.24
CA SER A 49 5.16 19.76 3.13
C SER A 49 6.49 19.84 2.35
N PRO A 50 6.73 20.93 1.58
CA PRO A 50 7.92 21.07 0.74
C PRO A 50 9.24 21.11 1.54
N ASN A 51 9.17 21.28 2.86
CA ASN A 51 10.33 21.28 3.76
C ASN A 51 10.78 19.87 4.20
N VAL A 52 10.19 18.81 3.64
CA VAL A 52 10.75 17.46 3.70
C VAL A 52 12.19 17.45 3.14
N SER A 53 13.07 16.62 3.69
CA SER A 53 14.49 16.58 3.28
C SER A 53 14.67 15.92 1.91
N LYS A 54 14.60 14.58 1.87
CA LYS A 54 14.70 13.77 0.65
C LYS A 54 13.64 12.68 0.68
N ILE A 55 13.07 12.38 -0.48
CA ILE A 55 12.17 11.25 -0.69
C ILE A 55 12.87 10.25 -1.60
N TYR A 56 13.36 9.16 -1.03
CA TYR A 56 13.93 8.03 -1.74
C TYR A 56 12.79 7.19 -2.33
N LEU A 57 12.77 7.06 -3.65
CA LEU A 57 11.75 6.31 -4.37
C LEU A 57 12.34 5.00 -4.85
N LEU A 58 11.95 3.87 -4.23
CA LEU A 58 12.40 2.55 -4.66
C LEU A 58 11.69 2.19 -5.98
N ILE A 59 12.46 2.10 -7.06
CA ILE A 59 11.99 1.87 -8.42
C ILE A 59 12.66 0.60 -8.96
N ARG A 60 11.83 -0.35 -9.42
CA ARG A 60 12.33 -1.55 -10.13
C ARG A 60 12.90 -1.14 -11.49
N ALA A 61 14.20 -1.24 -11.65
CA ALA A 61 14.89 -0.89 -12.89
C ALA A 61 16.13 -1.76 -13.05
N LYS A 62 16.66 -1.85 -14.27
CA LYS A 62 17.92 -2.56 -14.53
C LYS A 62 19.14 -1.78 -14.03
N ASP A 63 19.08 -0.45 -14.08
CA ASP A 63 20.17 0.47 -13.77
C ASP A 63 19.62 1.85 -13.34
N LYS A 64 20.53 2.75 -12.96
CA LYS A 64 20.20 4.09 -12.45
C LYS A 64 19.59 4.96 -13.56
N GLU A 65 20.02 4.80 -14.80
CA GLU A 65 19.51 5.50 -15.97
C GLU A 65 18.03 5.18 -16.20
N VAL A 66 17.65 3.89 -16.17
CA VAL A 66 16.25 3.48 -16.31
C VAL A 66 15.42 3.93 -15.11
N ALA A 67 15.95 3.86 -13.88
CA ALA A 67 15.22 4.38 -12.73
C ALA A 67 14.95 5.89 -12.84
N MET A 68 15.93 6.65 -13.34
CA MET A 68 15.79 8.09 -13.60
C MET A 68 14.78 8.35 -14.71
N GLN A 69 14.80 7.59 -15.79
CA GLN A 69 13.82 7.73 -16.87
C GLN A 69 12.40 7.47 -16.36
N ARG A 70 12.20 6.40 -15.57
CA ARG A 70 10.91 6.10 -14.95
C ARG A 70 10.45 7.17 -13.97
N LEU A 71 11.37 7.76 -13.20
CA LEU A 71 11.05 8.92 -12.35
C LEU A 71 10.50 10.08 -13.20
N LYS A 72 11.15 10.40 -14.31
CA LYS A 72 10.70 11.48 -15.20
C LYS A 72 9.31 11.20 -15.78
N THR A 73 9.14 10.07 -16.44
CA THR A 73 7.92 9.76 -17.20
C THR A 73 6.74 9.37 -16.33
N GLU A 74 6.97 8.61 -15.25
CA GLU A 74 5.87 8.09 -14.41
C GLU A 74 5.50 9.03 -13.26
N VAL A 75 6.37 9.99 -12.90
CA VAL A 75 6.17 10.91 -11.77
C VAL A 75 6.20 12.37 -12.21
N LEU A 76 7.32 12.90 -12.71
CA LEU A 76 7.44 14.34 -13.01
C LEU A 76 6.46 14.81 -14.09
N GLU A 77 6.24 13.97 -15.10
CA GLU A 77 5.32 14.26 -16.22
C GLU A 77 3.87 13.86 -15.92
N ALA A 78 3.60 13.18 -14.81
CA ALA A 78 2.26 12.73 -14.48
C ALA A 78 1.34 13.92 -14.16
N GLU A 79 0.14 13.93 -14.75
CA GLU A 79 -0.88 14.96 -14.56
C GLU A 79 -1.20 15.22 -13.08
N LEU A 80 -1.06 14.19 -12.24
CA LEU A 80 -1.22 14.28 -10.78
C LEU A 80 -0.42 15.45 -10.17
N PHE A 81 0.77 15.74 -10.68
CA PHE A 81 1.65 16.79 -10.14
C PHE A 81 1.36 18.19 -10.71
N LYS A 82 0.27 18.36 -11.49
CA LYS A 82 -0.11 19.65 -12.08
C LYS A 82 -0.12 20.80 -11.06
N CYS A 83 -0.73 20.61 -9.89
CA CYS A 83 -0.77 21.64 -8.85
C CYS A 83 0.63 22.01 -8.31
N VAL A 84 1.55 21.04 -8.23
CA VAL A 84 2.95 21.31 -7.86
C VAL A 84 3.65 22.05 -9.01
N LYS A 85 3.41 21.64 -10.26
CA LYS A 85 3.96 22.31 -11.45
C LYS A 85 3.50 23.76 -11.56
N ASP A 86 2.22 24.03 -11.39
CA ASP A 86 1.64 25.38 -11.43
C ASP A 86 2.22 26.27 -10.32
N LYS A 87 2.48 25.69 -9.13
CA LYS A 87 3.08 26.40 -7.99
C LYS A 87 4.53 26.84 -8.23
N TYR A 88 5.33 26.00 -8.89
CA TYR A 88 6.77 26.24 -9.07
C TYR A 88 7.15 26.78 -10.46
N GLY A 89 6.25 26.74 -11.44
CA GLY A 89 6.49 27.24 -12.80
C GLY A 89 7.74 26.64 -13.43
N GLU A 90 8.63 27.50 -13.94
CA GLU A 90 9.92 27.11 -14.52
C GLU A 90 10.84 26.38 -13.51
N GLY A 91 10.67 26.63 -12.22
CA GLY A 91 11.43 25.98 -11.15
C GLY A 91 10.94 24.57 -10.78
N TYR A 92 9.87 24.07 -11.41
CA TYR A 92 9.24 22.79 -11.08
C TYR A 92 10.23 21.62 -11.14
N GLU A 93 10.93 21.45 -12.26
CA GLU A 93 11.85 20.30 -12.43
C GLU A 93 13.00 20.37 -11.40
N GLY A 94 13.58 21.56 -11.21
CA GLY A 94 14.63 21.78 -10.19
C GLY A 94 14.15 21.44 -8.78
N PHE A 95 12.93 21.87 -8.40
CA PHE A 95 12.34 21.53 -7.12
C PHE A 95 12.13 20.02 -6.97
N MET A 96 11.50 19.37 -7.94
CA MET A 96 11.24 17.92 -7.92
C MET A 96 12.54 17.12 -7.78
N MET A 97 13.55 17.45 -8.59
CA MET A 97 14.87 16.79 -8.57
C MET A 97 15.66 17.09 -7.29
N SER A 98 15.40 18.23 -6.64
CA SER A 98 16.00 18.52 -5.33
C SER A 98 15.42 17.66 -4.20
N LYS A 99 14.20 17.13 -4.37
CA LYS A 99 13.50 16.35 -3.32
C LYS A 99 13.51 14.85 -3.58
N LEU A 100 13.33 14.43 -4.84
CA LEU A 100 13.15 13.04 -5.22
C LEU A 100 14.49 12.39 -5.58
N VAL A 101 14.76 11.23 -4.98
CA VAL A 101 15.96 10.43 -5.26
C VAL A 101 15.50 9.07 -5.78
N PRO A 102 15.64 8.75 -7.08
CA PRO A 102 15.29 7.43 -7.60
C PRO A 102 16.33 6.42 -7.10
N VAL A 103 15.85 5.32 -6.54
CA VAL A 103 16.68 4.24 -5.98
C VAL A 103 16.33 2.95 -6.70
N VAL A 104 17.31 2.36 -7.39
CA VAL A 104 17.14 1.04 -8.01
C VAL A 104 16.97 0.00 -6.92
N GLY A 105 15.92 -0.82 -7.02
CA GLY A 105 15.76 -1.96 -6.13
C GLY A 105 14.44 -2.70 -6.30
N ASN A 106 14.31 -3.80 -5.57
CA ASN A 106 13.14 -4.68 -5.54
C ASN A 106 12.87 -5.16 -4.12
N VAL A 107 11.63 -5.00 -3.66
CA VAL A 107 11.21 -5.37 -2.30
C VAL A 107 11.36 -6.86 -2.00
N SER A 108 11.36 -7.72 -3.02
CA SER A 108 11.55 -9.17 -2.85
C SER A 108 13.01 -9.58 -2.55
N GLN A 109 13.96 -8.64 -2.59
CA GLN A 109 15.38 -8.92 -2.41
C GLN A 109 15.90 -8.44 -1.04
N SER A 110 17.00 -9.06 -0.57
CA SER A 110 17.73 -8.61 0.62
C SER A 110 18.19 -7.16 0.45
N ASP A 111 18.09 -6.37 1.52
CA ASP A 111 18.33 -4.91 1.50
C ASP A 111 17.61 -4.19 0.35
N LEU A 112 16.45 -4.72 -0.04
CA LEU A 112 15.58 -4.24 -1.11
C LEU A 112 16.25 -4.19 -2.48
N GLY A 113 17.30 -4.99 -2.70
CA GLY A 113 18.05 -4.99 -3.96
C GLY A 113 18.83 -3.71 -4.23
N MET A 114 19.02 -2.87 -3.21
CA MET A 114 19.76 -1.63 -3.32
C MET A 114 21.27 -1.90 -3.35
N GLU A 115 21.99 -1.01 -4.01
CA GLU A 115 23.46 -0.97 -3.92
C GLU A 115 23.89 -0.70 -2.47
N GLN A 116 24.95 -1.38 -2.02
CA GLN A 116 25.28 -1.55 -0.60
C GLN A 116 25.55 -0.23 0.11
N ASP A 117 26.32 0.68 -0.48
CA ASP A 117 26.66 1.97 0.14
C ASP A 117 25.42 2.86 0.24
N LEU A 118 24.57 2.82 -0.79
CA LEU A 118 23.30 3.53 -0.78
C LEU A 118 22.34 2.98 0.29
N ALA A 119 22.24 1.66 0.43
CA ALA A 119 21.44 1.02 1.47
C ALA A 119 21.90 1.43 2.88
N ILE A 120 23.22 1.48 3.11
CA ILE A 120 23.82 1.95 4.37
C ILE A 120 23.49 3.43 4.61
N ALA A 121 23.63 4.27 3.59
CA ALA A 121 23.33 5.70 3.68
C ALA A 121 21.85 5.95 4.02
N ILE A 122 20.93 5.22 3.39
CA ILE A 122 19.48 5.32 3.66
C ILE A 122 19.17 4.85 5.09
N LYS A 123 19.71 3.70 5.54
CA LYS A 123 19.49 3.19 6.91
C LYS A 123 19.89 4.22 7.99
N LYS A 124 20.96 4.98 7.76
CA LYS A 124 21.44 6.00 8.72
C LYS A 124 20.59 7.28 8.76
N ASN A 125 19.78 7.55 7.73
CA ASN A 125 19.16 8.86 7.52
C ASN A 125 17.65 8.83 7.33
N VAL A 126 17.04 7.67 7.02
CA VAL A 126 15.59 7.57 6.82
C VAL A 126 14.86 7.68 8.16
N HIS A 127 13.79 8.47 8.16
CA HIS A 127 12.93 8.67 9.32
C HIS A 127 11.56 8.01 9.12
N ILE A 128 11.12 7.88 7.87
CA ILE A 128 9.80 7.31 7.53
C ILE A 128 9.96 6.30 6.41
N ILE A 129 9.39 5.11 6.55
CA ILE A 129 9.28 4.13 5.47
C ILE A 129 7.79 3.97 5.13
N VAL A 130 7.43 4.19 3.87
CA VAL A 130 6.09 3.95 3.33
C VAL A 130 6.14 2.76 2.38
N ASN A 131 5.59 1.63 2.83
CA ASN A 131 5.44 0.44 2.00
C ASN A 131 4.12 0.48 1.23
N SER A 132 4.16 0.97 -0.01
CA SER A 132 3.01 1.00 -0.93
C SER A 132 3.18 0.06 -2.13
N ALA A 133 4.32 -0.61 -2.31
CA ALA A 133 4.51 -1.58 -3.38
C ALA A 133 3.57 -2.79 -3.18
N ALA A 134 2.78 -3.09 -4.22
CA ALA A 134 1.90 -4.25 -4.23
C ALA A 134 1.65 -4.72 -5.67
N VAL A 135 1.42 -6.02 -5.82
CA VAL A 135 0.69 -6.61 -6.95
C VAL A 135 -0.79 -6.61 -6.58
N THR A 136 -1.61 -5.95 -7.40
CA THR A 136 -3.07 -5.77 -7.16
C THR A 136 -3.93 -6.46 -8.22
N SER A 137 -3.36 -7.36 -9.02
CA SER A 137 -4.14 -8.14 -9.99
C SER A 137 -5.13 -9.05 -9.28
N PHE A 138 -6.35 -9.18 -9.82
CA PHE A 138 -7.38 -10.08 -9.28
C PHE A 138 -7.05 -11.57 -9.51
N PHE A 139 -6.25 -11.87 -10.54
CA PHE A 139 -5.81 -13.23 -10.84
C PHE A 139 -4.29 -13.28 -11.05
N PRO A 140 -3.50 -12.96 -10.00
CA PRO A 140 -2.05 -12.91 -10.12
C PRO A 140 -1.48 -14.33 -10.12
N ARG A 141 -0.30 -14.48 -10.74
CA ARG A 141 0.52 -15.67 -10.46
C ARG A 141 0.92 -15.66 -8.99
N TYR A 142 0.88 -16.82 -8.35
CA TYR A 142 1.04 -16.90 -6.90
C TYR A 142 2.45 -16.57 -6.42
N ASP A 143 3.48 -16.90 -7.22
CA ASP A 143 4.87 -16.49 -6.96
C ASP A 143 5.02 -14.97 -6.96
N ASP A 144 4.54 -14.30 -8.01
CA ASP A 144 4.69 -12.85 -8.16
C ASP A 144 4.06 -12.08 -6.99
N ILE A 145 2.87 -12.50 -6.55
CA ILE A 145 2.19 -11.82 -5.44
C ILE A 145 2.82 -12.14 -4.09
N ILE A 146 3.29 -13.36 -3.83
CA ILE A 146 3.99 -13.70 -2.58
C ILE A 146 5.29 -12.90 -2.48
N ASP A 147 6.08 -12.82 -3.56
CA ASP A 147 7.35 -12.09 -3.60
C ASP A 147 7.20 -10.61 -3.24
N ILE A 148 6.10 -9.97 -3.66
CA ILE A 148 5.89 -8.54 -3.44
C ILE A 148 5.05 -8.25 -2.20
N ASN A 149 3.94 -8.95 -2.01
CA ASN A 149 2.94 -8.61 -0.98
C ASN A 149 3.18 -9.30 0.37
N ALA A 150 4.00 -10.36 0.43
CA ALA A 150 4.38 -11.02 1.69
C ALA A 150 5.89 -10.93 1.96
N MET A 151 6.71 -11.33 0.97
CA MET A 151 8.16 -11.27 1.09
C MET A 151 8.68 -9.82 1.07
N GLY A 152 8.02 -8.93 0.32
CA GLY A 152 8.28 -7.49 0.37
C GLY A 152 8.19 -6.91 1.79
N PRO A 153 7.05 -7.03 2.49
CA PRO A 153 6.93 -6.66 3.90
C PRO A 153 7.99 -7.27 4.82
N TYR A 154 8.33 -8.55 4.65
CA TYR A 154 9.38 -9.20 5.44
C TYR A 154 10.74 -8.51 5.25
N ASN A 155 11.17 -8.33 4.00
CA ASN A 155 12.45 -7.71 3.67
C ASN A 155 12.49 -6.24 4.09
N LEU A 156 11.39 -5.50 3.90
CA LEU A 156 11.27 -4.12 4.33
C LEU A 156 11.35 -3.98 5.84
N MET A 157 10.73 -4.88 6.60
CA MET A 157 10.83 -4.84 8.05
C MET A 157 12.24 -5.20 8.51
N GLY A 158 12.89 -6.18 7.88
CA GLY A 158 14.30 -6.49 8.11
C GLY A 158 15.25 -5.31 7.80
N PHE A 159 14.92 -4.49 6.81
CA PHE A 159 15.61 -3.24 6.51
C PHE A 159 15.31 -2.16 7.57
N ALA A 160 14.04 -1.97 7.91
CA ALA A 160 13.53 -0.97 8.85
C ALA A 160 14.15 -1.11 10.25
N LYS A 161 14.30 -2.34 10.74
CA LYS A 161 14.95 -2.64 12.03
C LYS A 161 16.41 -2.18 12.11
N LYS A 162 17.06 -1.98 10.96
CA LYS A 162 18.44 -1.50 10.86
C LYS A 162 18.51 0.02 10.66
N CYS A 163 17.36 0.72 10.64
CA CYS A 163 17.30 2.17 10.44
C CYS A 163 17.35 2.90 11.77
N SER A 164 18.44 3.61 12.04
CA SER A 164 18.71 4.20 13.36
C SER A 164 17.89 5.45 13.70
N LYS A 165 17.26 6.08 12.71
CA LYS A 165 16.44 7.29 12.86
C LYS A 165 14.97 7.05 12.54
N LEU A 166 14.55 5.79 12.38
CA LEU A 166 13.20 5.46 11.97
C LEU A 166 12.19 5.85 13.06
N GLU A 167 11.24 6.71 12.68
CA GLU A 167 10.15 7.19 13.53
C GLU A 167 8.80 6.60 13.11
N LEU A 168 8.66 6.15 11.86
CA LEU A 168 7.41 5.57 11.35
C LEU A 168 7.64 4.57 10.22
N PHE A 169 7.06 3.39 10.34
CA PHE A 169 6.85 2.42 9.27
C PHE A 169 5.36 2.36 8.92
N LEU A 170 4.98 2.93 7.78
CA LEU A 170 3.61 2.91 7.25
C LEU A 170 3.46 1.78 6.23
N HIS A 171 2.61 0.80 6.51
CA HIS A 171 2.25 -0.25 5.56
C HIS A 171 0.87 -0.01 4.98
N LEU A 172 0.78 0.08 3.65
CA LEU A 172 -0.50 0.12 2.96
C LEU A 172 -0.99 -1.30 2.71
N SER A 173 -2.07 -1.65 3.39
CA SER A 173 -2.81 -2.89 3.25
C SER A 173 -4.15 -2.68 2.52
N THR A 174 -5.21 -3.36 2.92
CA THR A 174 -6.56 -3.18 2.37
C THR A 174 -7.64 -3.54 3.39
N ALA A 175 -8.80 -2.89 3.33
CA ALA A 175 -9.96 -3.20 4.18
C ALA A 175 -10.43 -4.67 4.03
N TYR A 176 -10.12 -5.29 2.89
CA TYR A 176 -10.55 -6.64 2.53
C TYR A 176 -9.63 -7.76 3.07
N VAL A 177 -8.63 -7.45 3.91
CA VAL A 177 -7.82 -8.48 4.59
C VAL A 177 -8.57 -9.20 5.70
N SER A 178 -9.62 -8.57 6.23
CA SER A 178 -10.42 -9.16 7.30
C SER A 178 -11.32 -10.26 6.75
N LEU A 179 -11.33 -11.42 7.40
CA LEU A 179 -12.27 -12.49 7.07
C LEU A 179 -13.71 -12.01 7.33
N PRO A 180 -14.70 -12.43 6.52
CA PRO A 180 -16.09 -12.06 6.72
C PRO A 180 -16.58 -12.47 8.11
N ARG A 181 -17.03 -11.50 8.91
CA ARG A 181 -17.64 -11.72 10.24
C ARG A 181 -18.97 -10.98 10.29
N PRO A 182 -20.02 -11.57 10.89
CA PRO A 182 -21.37 -10.98 10.94
C PRO A 182 -21.49 -9.76 11.88
N LYS A 183 -20.37 -9.25 12.42
CA LYS A 183 -20.32 -8.13 13.37
C LYS A 183 -19.33 -7.07 12.89
N THR A 184 -19.38 -5.89 13.50
CA THR A 184 -18.39 -4.83 13.33
C THR A 184 -16.97 -5.37 13.42
N ILE A 185 -16.16 -5.06 12.42
CA ILE A 185 -14.75 -5.45 12.35
C ILE A 185 -13.93 -4.33 13.01
N MET A 186 -13.23 -4.65 14.09
CA MET A 186 -12.35 -3.72 14.78
C MET A 186 -11.00 -3.58 14.05
N GLU A 187 -10.34 -2.43 14.18
CA GLU A 187 -9.01 -2.15 13.64
C GLU A 187 -7.89 -2.83 14.44
N GLU A 188 -8.03 -4.13 14.67
CA GLU A 188 -7.06 -4.95 15.39
C GLU A 188 -6.01 -5.53 14.43
N MET A 189 -4.83 -5.82 14.98
CA MET A 189 -3.79 -6.56 14.26
C MET A 189 -4.30 -7.95 13.89
N LEU A 190 -4.00 -8.40 12.67
CA LEU A 190 -4.35 -9.75 12.24
C LEU A 190 -3.48 -10.75 12.98
N SER A 191 -4.09 -11.79 13.55
CA SER A 191 -3.39 -12.90 14.17
C SER A 191 -3.74 -14.22 13.47
N MET A 192 -2.79 -15.14 13.39
CA MET A 192 -3.04 -16.49 12.87
C MET A 192 -4.07 -17.26 13.71
N ALA A 193 -4.15 -16.98 15.01
CA ALA A 193 -5.12 -17.59 15.92
C ALA A 193 -6.58 -17.25 15.53
N ASN A 194 -6.81 -16.08 14.92
CA ASN A 194 -8.12 -15.63 14.46
C ASN A 194 -8.56 -16.31 13.14
N ILE A 195 -7.67 -17.04 12.45
CA ILE A 195 -7.93 -17.74 11.18
C ILE A 195 -8.31 -19.21 11.45
N THR A 196 -7.68 -19.82 12.46
CA THR A 196 -7.93 -21.20 12.90
C THR A 196 -9.24 -21.38 13.66
N GLU A 197 -10.02 -20.32 13.93
CA GLU A 197 -11.37 -20.48 14.50
C GLU A 197 -12.33 -21.27 13.59
N ARG A 198 -11.98 -21.50 12.30
CA ARG A 198 -12.69 -22.47 11.44
C ARG A 198 -12.26 -23.93 11.64
N ASP A 199 -11.10 -24.20 12.25
CA ASP A 199 -10.57 -25.54 12.51
C ASP A 199 -10.05 -25.65 13.97
N ALA A 200 -10.94 -26.08 14.88
CA ALA A 200 -10.69 -26.65 16.21
C ALA A 200 -10.31 -25.75 17.41
N TYR A 201 -11.21 -25.70 18.40
CA TYR A 201 -11.05 -26.33 19.73
C TYR A 201 -9.62 -26.69 20.19
N LEU A 202 -8.66 -25.76 20.26
CA LEU A 202 -7.38 -26.01 20.94
C LEU A 202 -6.90 -24.80 21.76
N ASN A 203 -7.06 -24.94 23.08
CA ASN A 203 -6.38 -24.30 24.21
C ASN A 203 -5.55 -23.02 23.94
N TYR A 204 -6.18 -21.87 24.21
CA TYR A 204 -5.71 -20.50 23.97
C TYR A 204 -4.51 -20.05 24.85
N ASN A 205 -4.11 -20.78 25.89
CA ASN A 205 -3.24 -20.22 26.94
C ASN A 205 -1.74 -20.56 26.85
N ASN A 206 -1.31 -21.52 26.00
CA ASN A 206 0.09 -21.98 26.00
C ASN A 206 0.94 -21.65 24.75
N TYR A 207 0.40 -20.93 23.75
CA TYR A 207 1.08 -20.77 22.45
C TYR A 207 1.45 -19.33 22.07
N LYS A 208 1.35 -18.35 22.98
CA LYS A 208 1.61 -16.93 22.66
C LYS A 208 3.01 -16.67 22.06
N SER A 209 4.02 -17.46 22.43
CA SER A 209 5.37 -17.41 21.87
C SER A 209 5.49 -18.08 20.50
N LEU A 210 4.78 -19.19 20.26
CA LEU A 210 4.78 -19.94 19.00
C LEU A 210 3.98 -19.23 17.91
N VAL A 211 2.87 -18.58 18.27
CA VAL A 211 2.02 -17.80 17.33
C VAL A 211 2.80 -16.69 16.63
N ARG A 212 3.82 -16.12 17.30
CA ARG A 212 4.69 -15.09 16.72
C ARG A 212 5.54 -15.64 15.56
N PHE A 213 5.96 -16.90 15.56
CA PHE A 213 6.79 -17.45 14.48
C PHE A 213 5.99 -18.07 13.34
N LEU A 214 4.68 -18.29 13.52
CA LEU A 214 3.82 -18.92 12.52
C LEU A 214 3.77 -18.20 11.16
N PRO A 215 3.73 -16.85 11.07
CA PRO A 215 3.65 -16.18 9.77
C PRO A 215 4.90 -16.38 8.90
N ALA A 216 6.09 -16.37 9.49
CA ALA A 216 7.33 -16.63 8.76
C ALA A 216 7.41 -18.09 8.28
N VAL A 217 7.05 -19.04 9.15
CA VAL A 217 6.97 -20.47 8.81
C VAL A 217 5.91 -20.71 7.73
N MET A 218 4.78 -19.99 7.78
CA MET A 218 3.75 -20.06 6.76
C MET A 218 4.29 -19.57 5.41
N LEU A 219 5.01 -18.44 5.39
CA LEU A 219 5.63 -17.92 4.18
C LEU A 219 6.61 -18.94 3.58
N GLU A 220 7.48 -19.54 4.39
CA GLU A 220 8.41 -20.59 3.92
C GLU A 220 7.67 -21.79 3.32
N ASN A 221 6.56 -22.22 3.94
CA ASN A 221 5.73 -23.31 3.43
C ASN A 221 5.06 -22.95 2.10
N GLU A 222 4.51 -21.74 1.95
CA GLU A 222 3.93 -21.30 0.67
C GLU A 222 5.01 -21.20 -0.42
N MET A 223 6.21 -20.70 -0.10
CA MET A 223 7.33 -20.64 -1.03
C MET A 223 7.76 -22.04 -1.50
N LYS A 224 7.74 -23.04 -0.60
CA LYS A 224 8.01 -24.43 -0.97
C LYS A 224 6.93 -24.99 -1.92
N LEU A 225 5.65 -24.74 -1.63
CA LEU A 225 4.54 -25.15 -2.50
C LEU A 225 4.66 -24.52 -3.90
N ILE A 226 5.03 -23.25 -3.97
CA ILE A 226 5.30 -22.54 -5.23
C ILE A 226 6.46 -23.19 -5.99
N ALA A 227 7.57 -23.48 -5.30
CA ALA A 227 8.74 -24.11 -5.91
C ALA A 227 8.41 -25.51 -6.46
N ASP A 228 7.64 -26.30 -5.72
CA ASP A 228 7.23 -27.63 -6.16
C ASP A 228 6.23 -27.55 -7.33
N CYS A 229 5.30 -26.60 -7.30
CA CYS A 229 4.41 -26.31 -8.44
C CYS A 229 5.22 -25.98 -9.69
N LYS A 230 6.23 -25.09 -9.60
CA LYS A 230 7.08 -24.72 -10.75
C LYS A 230 7.84 -25.91 -11.34
N LYS A 231 8.28 -26.86 -10.52
CA LYS A 231 9.00 -28.06 -10.99
C LYS A 231 8.11 -29.03 -11.78
N ASN A 232 6.82 -29.04 -11.50
CA ASN A 232 5.89 -30.00 -12.11
C ASN A 232 5.45 -29.60 -13.53
N PHE A 233 5.74 -28.38 -13.98
CA PHE A 233 5.30 -27.88 -15.28
C PHE A 233 6.47 -27.30 -16.08
N ALA A 234 6.82 -27.97 -17.19
CA ALA A 234 7.87 -27.50 -18.09
C ALA A 234 7.39 -26.36 -19.02
N ASP A 235 6.09 -26.31 -19.35
CA ASP A 235 5.50 -25.23 -20.14
C ASP A 235 5.26 -23.97 -19.28
N PRO A 236 5.87 -22.81 -19.61
CA PRO A 236 5.68 -21.57 -18.88
C PRO A 236 4.23 -21.07 -18.81
N ALA A 237 3.43 -21.29 -19.85
CA ALA A 237 2.04 -20.83 -19.91
C ALA A 237 1.17 -21.65 -18.97
N LEU A 238 1.31 -22.98 -19.02
CA LEU A 238 0.66 -23.90 -18.08
C LEU A 238 1.11 -23.62 -16.63
N ALA A 239 2.42 -23.46 -16.39
CA ALA A 239 2.95 -23.12 -15.08
C ALA A 239 2.33 -21.82 -14.54
N SER A 240 2.12 -20.82 -15.39
CA SER A 240 1.48 -19.56 -15.02
C SER A 240 0.04 -19.76 -14.56
N LYS A 241 -0.74 -20.53 -15.31
CA LYS A 241 -2.13 -20.83 -14.97
C LYS A 241 -2.22 -21.61 -13.65
N GLU A 242 -1.40 -22.64 -13.51
CA GLU A 242 -1.37 -23.51 -12.32
C GLU A 242 -0.93 -22.75 -11.07
N LEU A 243 0.03 -21.82 -11.18
CA LEU A 243 0.40 -20.94 -10.08
C LEU A 243 -0.75 -20.01 -9.69
N SER A 244 -1.46 -19.41 -10.65
CA SER A 244 -2.63 -18.58 -10.33
C SER A 244 -3.74 -19.40 -9.64
N GLU A 245 -4.01 -20.61 -10.13
CA GLU A 245 -4.97 -21.54 -9.50
C GLU A 245 -4.52 -21.98 -8.10
N LEU A 246 -3.24 -22.26 -7.90
CA LEU A 246 -2.67 -22.59 -6.59
C LEU A 246 -2.96 -21.45 -5.61
N GLY A 247 -2.65 -20.20 -5.97
CA GLY A 247 -2.91 -19.04 -5.13
C GLY A 247 -4.38 -18.94 -4.69
N LEU A 248 -5.31 -19.18 -5.60
CA LEU A 248 -6.75 -19.19 -5.30
C LEU A 248 -7.13 -20.35 -4.38
N LYS A 249 -6.61 -21.57 -4.64
CA LYS A 249 -6.80 -22.74 -3.77
C LYS A 249 -6.29 -22.47 -2.35
N ARG A 250 -5.15 -21.80 -2.21
CA ARG A 250 -4.59 -21.39 -0.91
C ARG A 250 -5.49 -20.37 -0.20
N ALA A 251 -5.90 -19.31 -0.90
CA ALA A 251 -6.79 -18.31 -0.33
C ALA A 251 -8.09 -18.94 0.20
N ASN A 252 -8.75 -19.76 -0.63
CA ASN A 252 -9.98 -20.46 -0.25
C ASN A 252 -9.79 -21.39 0.95
N LYS A 253 -8.66 -22.12 1.00
CA LYS A 253 -8.31 -23.01 2.12
C LYS A 253 -8.27 -22.25 3.44
N PHE A 254 -7.75 -21.03 3.45
CA PHE A 254 -7.66 -20.21 4.66
C PHE A 254 -8.85 -19.24 4.84
N GLY A 255 -9.86 -19.32 3.98
CA GLY A 255 -11.12 -18.57 4.11
C GLY A 255 -11.16 -17.20 3.43
N TRP A 256 -10.11 -16.82 2.71
CA TRP A 256 -10.10 -15.57 1.92
C TRP A 256 -10.72 -15.76 0.54
N PRO A 257 -11.45 -14.76 0.03
CA PRO A 257 -12.17 -14.88 -1.25
C PRO A 257 -11.26 -14.85 -2.47
N ASN A 258 -10.01 -14.38 -2.34
CA ASN A 258 -9.04 -14.31 -3.43
C ASN A 258 -7.60 -14.26 -2.93
N THR A 259 -6.66 -14.55 -3.83
CA THR A 259 -5.22 -14.57 -3.58
C THR A 259 -4.70 -13.22 -3.07
N TYR A 260 -5.23 -12.10 -3.57
CA TYR A 260 -4.76 -10.77 -3.19
C TYR A 260 -4.99 -10.47 -1.71
N THR A 261 -6.23 -10.60 -1.25
CA THR A 261 -6.61 -10.35 0.15
C THR A 261 -5.89 -11.29 1.12
N PHE A 262 -5.74 -12.56 0.73
CA PHE A 262 -4.99 -13.56 1.48
C PHE A 262 -3.53 -13.15 1.69
N VAL A 263 -2.82 -12.80 0.60
CA VAL A 263 -1.39 -12.47 0.70
C VAL A 263 -1.16 -11.10 1.36
N LYS A 264 -2.09 -10.15 1.20
CA LYS A 264 -2.07 -8.89 1.96
C LYS A 264 -2.22 -9.12 3.46
N ALA A 265 -3.14 -10.00 3.87
CA ALA A 265 -3.28 -10.41 5.27
C ALA A 265 -2.00 -11.07 5.79
N MET A 266 -1.38 -11.95 5.01
CA MET A 266 -0.09 -12.57 5.33
C MET A 266 1.02 -11.53 5.55
N GLY A 267 1.09 -10.51 4.68
CA GLY A 267 2.06 -9.41 4.81
C GLY A 267 1.90 -8.62 6.12
N GLU A 268 0.67 -8.38 6.58
CA GLU A 268 0.41 -7.74 7.88
C GLU A 268 0.87 -8.61 9.05
N MET A 269 0.54 -9.91 9.02
CA MET A 269 0.92 -10.85 10.07
C MET A 269 2.43 -11.02 10.17
N ILE A 270 3.12 -11.03 9.02
CA ILE A 270 4.59 -11.00 8.97
C ILE A 270 5.11 -9.74 9.65
N ILE A 271 4.62 -8.56 9.27
CA ILE A 271 5.03 -7.30 9.89
C ILE A 271 4.88 -7.36 11.41
N ASP A 272 3.70 -7.73 11.91
CA ASP A 272 3.45 -7.79 13.35
C ASP A 272 4.35 -8.80 14.07
N SER A 273 4.63 -9.94 13.43
CA SER A 273 5.50 -10.97 14.02
C SER A 273 6.96 -10.53 14.20
N ILE A 274 7.54 -9.81 13.25
CA ILE A 274 8.98 -9.52 13.22
C ILE A 274 9.35 -8.06 13.53
N ARG A 275 8.38 -7.15 13.66
CA ARG A 275 8.63 -5.70 13.85
C ARG A 275 9.42 -5.31 15.10
N GLU A 276 9.35 -6.11 16.17
CA GLU A 276 9.93 -5.73 17.48
C GLU A 276 9.45 -4.34 17.90
N ASP A 277 10.37 -3.40 18.16
CA ASP A 277 10.07 -2.06 18.64
C ASP A 277 9.83 -1.05 17.49
N VAL A 278 9.83 -1.49 16.23
CA VAL A 278 9.59 -0.60 15.10
C VAL A 278 8.17 0.01 15.19
N PRO A 279 8.03 1.35 15.16
CA PRO A 279 6.73 2.01 15.20
C PRO A 279 5.99 1.77 13.86
N VAL A 280 4.96 0.92 13.89
CA VAL A 280 4.21 0.50 12.70
C VAL A 280 2.80 1.08 12.70
N VAL A 281 2.41 1.63 11.55
CA VAL A 281 1.01 1.92 11.21
C VAL A 281 0.62 1.04 10.02
N ILE A 282 -0.46 0.28 10.17
CA ILE A 282 -1.07 -0.46 9.07
C ILE A 282 -2.32 0.31 8.64
N MET A 283 -2.35 0.73 7.38
CA MET A 283 -3.49 1.41 6.80
C MET A 283 -4.25 0.47 5.87
N ARG A 284 -5.55 0.29 6.10
CA ARG A 284 -6.40 -0.64 5.34
C ARG A 284 -7.42 0.12 4.49
N PRO A 285 -7.02 0.76 3.37
CA PRO A 285 -7.98 1.41 2.47
C PRO A 285 -8.92 0.37 1.83
N ALA A 286 -10.17 0.76 1.62
CA ALA A 286 -11.06 0.05 0.69
C ALA A 286 -10.64 0.33 -0.76
N LEU A 287 -11.53 0.12 -1.73
CA LEU A 287 -11.23 0.38 -3.13
C LEU A 287 -10.89 1.86 -3.36
N VAL A 288 -9.69 2.12 -3.88
CA VAL A 288 -9.19 3.47 -4.11
C VAL A 288 -9.49 3.88 -5.55
N GLU A 289 -10.24 4.97 -5.71
CA GLU A 289 -10.66 5.50 -7.01
C GLU A 289 -10.01 6.87 -7.31
N GLY A 290 -10.43 7.48 -8.41
CA GLY A 290 -10.04 8.83 -8.82
C GLY A 290 -10.27 9.93 -7.78
N THR A 291 -9.68 11.10 -8.01
CA THR A 291 -9.80 12.25 -7.12
C THR A 291 -11.21 12.83 -7.12
N TYR A 292 -11.74 13.08 -5.93
CA TYR A 292 -12.98 13.83 -5.77
C TYR A 292 -12.71 15.34 -5.73
N ASN A 293 -11.70 15.78 -4.96
CA ASN A 293 -11.41 17.20 -4.76
C ASN A 293 -9.92 17.53 -4.94
N GLU A 294 -9.05 16.99 -4.07
CA GLU A 294 -7.61 17.26 -4.12
C GLU A 294 -6.83 16.16 -4.87
N PRO A 295 -5.69 16.49 -5.52
CA PRO A 295 -5.20 17.86 -5.78
C PRO A 295 -6.06 18.64 -6.78
N PHE A 296 -6.81 17.95 -7.63
CA PHE A 296 -7.88 18.50 -8.47
C PHE A 296 -8.90 17.38 -8.74
N PRO A 297 -10.19 17.68 -9.00
CA PRO A 297 -11.22 16.67 -9.25
C PRO A 297 -11.00 15.86 -10.54
N GLY A 298 -11.44 14.60 -10.56
CA GLY A 298 -11.59 13.78 -11.76
C GLY A 298 -10.31 13.10 -12.30
N ARG A 299 -9.20 13.12 -11.55
CA ARG A 299 -7.97 12.42 -11.94
C ARG A 299 -8.17 10.91 -11.82
N ILE A 300 -8.03 10.23 -12.95
CA ILE A 300 -8.07 8.77 -13.07
C ILE A 300 -6.74 8.32 -13.70
N GLU A 301 -6.21 7.15 -13.32
CA GLU A 301 -4.99 6.60 -13.92
C GLU A 301 -5.12 5.08 -14.13
N GLY A 302 -5.19 4.69 -15.40
CA GLY A 302 -5.09 3.28 -15.81
C GLY A 302 -6.36 2.46 -15.69
N PHE A 303 -7.56 3.09 -15.69
CA PHE A 303 -8.87 2.43 -15.72
C PHE A 303 -8.97 1.24 -14.75
N LYS A 304 -8.86 1.51 -13.44
CA LYS A 304 -8.79 0.47 -12.40
C LYS A 304 -10.08 0.41 -11.61
N GLY A 305 -10.32 -0.71 -10.94
CA GLY A 305 -11.48 -0.84 -10.04
C GLY A 305 -12.80 -0.51 -10.73
N LEU A 306 -13.49 0.50 -10.23
CA LEU A 306 -14.78 0.97 -10.73
C LEU A 306 -14.66 2.13 -11.73
N ASP A 307 -13.45 2.63 -12.04
CA ASP A 307 -13.23 3.66 -13.06
C ASP A 307 -13.99 3.38 -14.37
N PRO A 308 -14.00 2.14 -14.93
CA PRO A 308 -14.73 1.86 -16.17
C PRO A 308 -16.25 2.04 -16.02
N LEU A 309 -16.82 1.72 -14.85
CA LEU A 309 -18.25 1.90 -14.59
C LEU A 309 -18.59 3.39 -14.46
N ALA A 310 -17.77 4.13 -13.72
CA ALA A 310 -17.94 5.57 -13.56
C ALA A 310 -17.88 6.30 -14.91
N ILE A 311 -16.89 5.97 -15.74
CA ILE A 311 -16.73 6.56 -17.08
C ILE A 311 -17.88 6.14 -18.01
N SER A 312 -18.27 4.87 -18.02
CA SER A 312 -19.36 4.38 -18.86
C SER A 312 -20.71 5.03 -18.50
N ASN A 313 -20.96 5.22 -17.20
CA ASN A 313 -22.12 5.98 -16.72
C ASN A 313 -22.05 7.46 -17.13
N GLY A 314 -20.90 8.12 -16.94
CA GLY A 314 -20.70 9.51 -17.35
C GLY A 314 -20.83 9.75 -18.86
N GLN A 315 -20.54 8.73 -19.68
CA GLN A 315 -20.75 8.76 -21.14
C GLN A 315 -22.19 8.39 -21.57
N GLY A 316 -23.09 8.08 -20.63
CA GLY A 316 -24.44 7.60 -20.92
C GLY A 316 -24.50 6.21 -21.56
N LYS A 317 -23.41 5.43 -21.50
CA LYS A 317 -23.33 4.06 -22.07
C LYS A 317 -23.77 2.99 -21.07
N LEU A 318 -23.68 3.28 -19.77
CA LEU A 318 -24.20 2.42 -18.71
C LEU A 318 -25.49 3.04 -18.16
N MET A 319 -26.63 2.44 -18.50
CA MET A 319 -27.95 2.89 -18.01
C MET A 319 -28.32 2.30 -16.63
N GLY A 320 -27.54 1.32 -16.16
CA GLY A 320 -27.75 0.65 -14.87
C GLY A 320 -26.73 -0.47 -14.65
N PHE A 321 -26.58 -0.93 -13.41
CA PHE A 321 -25.69 -2.02 -13.04
C PHE A 321 -26.50 -3.16 -12.42
N ILE A 322 -26.24 -4.40 -12.84
CA ILE A 322 -26.88 -5.58 -12.26
C ILE A 322 -26.19 -5.89 -10.94
N GLY A 323 -26.92 -5.72 -9.84
CA GLY A 323 -26.44 -6.03 -8.50
C GLY A 323 -27.59 -6.51 -7.61
N THR A 324 -27.26 -7.18 -6.53
CA THR A 324 -28.21 -7.45 -5.44
C THR A 324 -28.44 -6.14 -4.69
N LEU A 325 -29.71 -5.80 -4.42
CA LEU A 325 -30.06 -4.53 -3.76
C LEU A 325 -29.41 -4.36 -2.36
N ASP A 326 -29.03 -5.48 -1.74
CA ASP A 326 -28.42 -5.52 -0.42
C ASP A 326 -26.88 -5.44 -0.43
N VAL A 327 -26.25 -5.30 -1.60
CA VAL A 327 -24.79 -5.18 -1.71
C VAL A 327 -24.35 -3.79 -1.29
N VAL A 328 -23.55 -3.71 -0.22
CA VAL A 328 -22.84 -2.49 0.17
C VAL A 328 -21.55 -2.38 -0.65
N LEU A 329 -21.43 -1.29 -1.41
CA LEU A 329 -20.22 -0.97 -2.18
C LEU A 329 -19.42 0.12 -1.46
N ASP A 330 -18.44 -0.29 -0.67
CA ASP A 330 -17.52 0.64 0.00
C ASP A 330 -16.44 1.13 -0.96
N VAL A 331 -16.72 2.29 -1.56
CA VAL A 331 -15.79 3.00 -2.45
C VAL A 331 -15.14 4.12 -1.67
N VAL A 332 -13.81 4.15 -1.71
CA VAL A 332 -13.06 5.23 -1.09
C VAL A 332 -12.50 6.12 -2.18
N THR A 333 -13.18 7.24 -2.36
CA THR A 333 -12.61 8.43 -2.98
C THR A 333 -11.71 9.11 -1.93
N TRP A 334 -10.48 8.58 -1.79
CA TRP A 334 -9.34 9.14 -1.05
C TRP A 334 -9.25 8.97 0.50
N LEU A 335 -8.92 7.77 1.02
CA LEU A 335 -8.70 7.51 2.46
C LEU A 335 -7.47 8.23 3.03
N LEU A 336 -6.35 8.24 2.29
CA LEU A 336 -5.09 8.83 2.76
C LEU A 336 -5.21 10.33 2.98
N MET A 337 -6.07 10.99 2.20
CA MET A 337 -6.38 12.40 2.41
C MET A 337 -7.49 12.62 3.41
N ARG A 338 -8.53 11.79 3.50
CA ARG A 338 -9.56 12.04 4.53
C ARG A 338 -8.99 11.92 5.93
N ALA A 339 -8.09 10.97 6.18
CA ALA A 339 -7.31 10.96 7.42
C ALA A 339 -6.48 12.25 7.51
N TRP A 340 -5.65 12.60 6.52
CA TRP A 340 -4.84 13.84 6.54
C TRP A 340 -5.63 15.16 6.70
N GLN A 341 -6.83 15.24 6.14
CA GLN A 341 -7.69 16.41 6.03
C GLN A 341 -8.67 16.46 7.20
N GLN A 342 -9.18 15.32 7.68
CA GLN A 342 -9.77 15.22 9.02
C GLN A 342 -8.72 15.48 10.11
N CYS A 343 -7.45 15.19 9.87
CA CYS A 343 -6.34 15.61 10.71
C CYS A 343 -6.04 17.12 10.59
N GLN A 344 -6.56 17.80 9.58
CA GLN A 344 -6.67 19.26 9.55
C GLN A 344 -7.99 19.78 10.17
N CYS A 345 -9.02 18.92 10.31
CA CYS A 345 -10.38 19.28 10.72
C CYS A 345 -10.89 18.61 12.01
N MET A 346 -10.06 17.85 12.74
CA MET A 346 -10.37 17.19 14.01
C MET A 346 -9.33 17.60 15.04
N ALA A 347 -9.45 18.85 15.48
CA ALA A 347 -9.02 19.37 16.77
C ALA A 347 -9.93 20.55 17.09
#